data_AF-A0A973XJG9-F1
#
_entry.id   AF-A0A973XJG9-F1
#
_cell.length_a   1.000
_cell.length_b   1.000
_cell.length_c   1.000
_cell.angle_alpha   90.00
_cell.angle_beta   90.00
_cell.angle_gamma   90.00
#
_symmetry.space_group_name_H-M   'P 1'
#
loop_
_entity.id
_entity.type
_entity.pdbx_description
1 polymer ?
#
loop_
_entity_poly.entity_id
_entity_poly.type
_entity_poly.pdbx_seq_one_letter_code
_entity_poly.pdbx_strand_id
1 'polypeptide(L)'
;MTYKLTSGTSILRSDGACIPADPANSDYAAYLAWVEAGNTPVPYVAPVPPPLTRLYKSTVWRRATDAEASTIDAQLQAAPARLRRLWDDSTVLDTDAAEFAALSAGFVAAFGQSRAGELLAPEM
;
A
#
# COMPACT_ATOMS: atom_id res chain seq x y z
N MET A 1 34.28 -2.49 -10.40
CA MET A 1 32.94 -2.55 -11.02
C MET A 1 32.01 -3.26 -10.04
N THR A 2 30.82 -2.72 -9.79
CA THR A 2 29.74 -3.46 -9.12
C THR A 2 28.52 -3.54 -10.04
N TYR A 3 27.78 -4.62 -9.89
CA TYR A 3 26.58 -4.91 -10.68
C TYR A 3 25.43 -5.17 -9.74
N LYS A 4 24.23 -4.73 -10.12
CA LYS A 4 22.98 -4.93 -9.40
C LYS A 4 21.97 -5.58 -10.33
N LEU A 5 21.25 -6.57 -9.84
CA LEU A 5 20.14 -7.17 -10.59
C LEU A 5 18.94 -6.21 -10.63
N THR A 6 18.20 -6.24 -11.73
CA THR A 6 16.93 -5.52 -11.86
C THR A 6 15.75 -6.48 -11.62
N SER A 7 14.52 -5.97 -11.66
CA SER A 7 13.33 -6.82 -11.66
C SER A 7 13.19 -7.69 -12.91
N GLY A 8 13.90 -7.34 -13.98
CA GLY A 8 13.93 -8.08 -15.24
C GLY A 8 15.29 -8.74 -15.51
N THR A 9 15.56 -9.01 -16.78
CA THR A 9 16.80 -9.68 -17.21
C THR A 9 17.99 -8.73 -17.34
N SER A 10 17.78 -7.42 -17.23
CA SER A 10 18.87 -6.44 -17.38
C SER A 10 19.69 -6.30 -16.10
N ILE A 11 20.95 -5.92 -16.25
CA ILE A 11 21.90 -5.70 -15.16
C ILE A 11 22.20 -4.22 -15.06
N LEU A 12 22.06 -3.64 -13.87
CA LEU A 12 22.46 -2.26 -13.61
C LEU A 12 23.93 -2.25 -13.18
N ARG A 13 24.78 -1.56 -13.94
CA ARG A 13 26.18 -1.34 -13.58
C ARG A 13 26.33 -0.10 -12.70
N SER A 14 27.40 -0.05 -11.91
CA SER A 14 27.69 1.02 -10.96
C SER A 14 27.75 2.44 -11.54
N ASP A 15 27.95 2.58 -12.84
CA ASP A 15 27.94 3.85 -13.58
C ASP A 15 26.53 4.26 -14.06
N GLY A 16 25.50 3.50 -13.72
CA GLY A 16 24.10 3.74 -14.10
C GLY A 16 23.71 3.13 -15.44
N ALA A 17 24.62 2.45 -16.15
CA ALA A 17 24.28 1.76 -17.39
C ALA A 17 23.33 0.58 -17.13
N CYS A 18 22.21 0.53 -17.84
CA CYS A 18 21.31 -0.62 -17.89
C CYS A 18 21.76 -1.54 -19.02
N ILE A 19 22.27 -2.73 -18.68
CA ILE A 19 22.87 -3.70 -19.60
C ILE A 19 21.82 -4.77 -19.90
N PRO A 20 21.32 -4.87 -21.15
CA PRO A 20 20.51 -6.00 -21.58
C PRO A 20 21.27 -7.32 -21.47
N ALA A 21 20.60 -8.41 -21.05
CA ALA A 21 21.15 -9.76 -21.08
C ALA A 21 21.15 -10.35 -22.51
N ASP A 22 21.91 -9.70 -23.39
CA ASP A 22 22.13 -10.12 -24.76
C ASP A 22 23.57 -10.66 -24.88
N PRO A 23 23.78 -11.92 -25.31
CA PRO A 23 25.11 -12.48 -25.55
C PRO A 23 25.98 -11.67 -26.53
N ALA A 24 25.38 -10.89 -27.43
CA ALA A 24 26.11 -10.00 -28.34
C ALA A 24 26.56 -8.68 -27.66
N ASN A 25 26.08 -8.38 -26.46
CA ASN A 25 26.45 -7.19 -25.71
C ASN A 25 27.77 -7.40 -24.96
N SER A 26 28.79 -6.61 -25.31
CA SER A 26 30.11 -6.63 -24.67
C SER A 26 30.07 -6.33 -23.16
N ASP A 27 29.15 -5.47 -22.71
CA ASP A 27 29.00 -5.18 -21.28
C ASP A 27 28.39 -6.36 -20.52
N TYR A 28 27.53 -7.15 -21.18
CA TYR A 28 26.98 -8.38 -20.61
C TYR A 28 28.05 -9.48 -20.55
N ALA A 29 28.88 -9.62 -21.58
CA ALA A 29 30.04 -10.51 -21.55
C ALA A 29 31.02 -10.16 -20.42
N ALA A 30 31.28 -8.86 -20.20
CA ALA A 30 32.10 -8.39 -19.09
C ALA A 30 31.48 -8.71 -17.72
N TYR A 31 30.16 -8.59 -17.58
CA TYR A 31 29.44 -9.03 -16.39
C TYR A 31 29.59 -10.54 -16.14
N LEU A 32 29.45 -11.38 -17.16
CA LEU A 32 29.61 -12.83 -17.03
C LEU A 32 31.01 -13.22 -16.56
N ALA A 33 32.05 -12.65 -17.18
CA ALA A 33 33.45 -12.88 -16.76
C ALA A 33 33.69 -12.44 -15.30
N TRP A 34 33.05 -11.36 -14.85
CA TRP A 34 33.13 -10.90 -13.47
C TRP A 34 32.46 -11.87 -12.50
N VAL A 35 31.33 -12.48 -12.87
CA VAL A 35 30.66 -13.53 -12.08
C VAL A 35 31.50 -14.82 -12.05
N GLU A 36 32.07 -15.24 -13.17
CA GLU A 36 32.96 -16.42 -13.26
C GLU A 36 34.22 -16.28 -12.40
N ALA A 37 34.70 -15.05 -12.21
CA ALA A 37 35.78 -14.73 -11.26
C ALA A 37 35.39 -14.85 -9.78
N GLY A 38 34.15 -15.29 -9.47
CA GLY A 38 33.66 -15.55 -8.11
C GLY A 38 32.96 -14.37 -7.45
N ASN A 39 32.67 -13.30 -8.18
CA ASN A 39 31.95 -12.15 -7.62
C ASN A 39 30.42 -12.38 -7.63
N THR A 40 29.71 -11.69 -6.73
CA THR A 40 28.25 -11.80 -6.61
C THR A 40 27.60 -10.44 -6.82
N PRO A 41 26.64 -10.29 -7.75
CA PRO A 41 25.94 -9.02 -7.95
C PRO A 41 25.06 -8.70 -6.74
N VAL A 42 24.79 -7.42 -6.52
CA VAL A 42 23.81 -6.98 -5.53
C VAL A 42 22.43 -7.47 -5.97
N PRO A 43 21.69 -8.19 -5.12
CA PRO A 43 20.37 -8.68 -5.48
C PRO A 43 19.41 -7.51 -5.73
N TYR A 44 18.43 -7.75 -6.60
CA TYR A 44 17.32 -6.83 -6.74
C TYR A 44 16.50 -6.82 -5.45
N VAL A 45 16.26 -5.62 -4.93
CA VAL A 45 15.32 -5.39 -3.83
C VAL A 45 14.17 -4.58 -4.42
N ALA A 46 12.99 -5.18 -4.46
CA ALA A 46 11.79 -4.48 -4.90
C ALA A 46 11.51 -3.29 -3.96
N PRO A 47 11.07 -2.14 -4.49
CA PRO A 47 10.58 -1.09 -3.63
C PRO A 47 9.39 -1.61 -2.83
N VAL A 48 9.32 -1.25 -1.55
CA VAL A 48 8.13 -1.49 -0.75
C VAL A 48 6.97 -0.73 -1.41
N PRO A 49 5.85 -1.38 -1.76
CA PRO A 49 4.71 -0.67 -2.32
C PRO A 49 4.21 0.37 -1.31
N PRO A 50 3.69 1.52 -1.77
CA PRO A 50 3.08 2.48 -0.85
C PRO A 50 1.92 1.81 -0.08
N PRO A 51 1.70 2.19 1.19
CA PRO A 51 0.54 1.69 1.93
C PRO A 51 -0.75 2.13 1.22
N LEU A 52 -1.76 1.27 1.29
CA LEU A 52 -3.12 1.63 0.88
C LEU A 52 -3.71 2.55 1.94
N THR A 53 -4.36 3.63 1.51
CA THR A 53 -4.95 4.62 2.43
C THR A 53 -6.43 4.82 2.17
N ARG A 54 -6.96 4.32 1.06
CA ARG A 54 -8.33 4.61 0.65
C ARG A 54 -9.23 3.43 0.93
N LEU A 55 -10.43 3.76 1.39
CA LEU A 55 -11.50 2.82 1.74
C LEU A 55 -12.82 3.33 1.17
N TYR A 56 -13.51 2.55 0.36
CA TYR A 56 -14.88 2.91 -0.03
C TYR A 56 -15.81 2.79 1.17
N LYS A 57 -16.73 3.74 1.34
CA LYS A 57 -17.76 3.64 2.39
C LYS A 57 -18.66 2.43 2.22
N SER A 58 -18.94 2.05 0.97
CA SER A 58 -19.67 0.83 0.66
C SER A 58 -18.98 -0.43 1.18
N THR A 59 -17.65 -0.43 1.32
CA THR A 59 -16.89 -1.54 1.88
C THR A 59 -17.13 -1.69 3.38
N VAL A 60 -17.23 -0.58 4.11
CA VAL A 60 -17.60 -0.61 5.54
C VAL A 60 -18.95 -1.33 5.72
N TRP A 61 -19.95 -0.97 4.90
CA TRP A 61 -21.27 -1.60 4.92
C TRP A 61 -21.26 -3.08 4.49
N ARG A 62 -20.47 -3.44 3.47
CA ARG A 62 -20.32 -4.83 3.05
C ARG A 62 -19.65 -5.72 4.10
N ARG A 63 -18.77 -5.14 4.93
CA ARG A 63 -18.06 -5.88 5.99
C ARG A 63 -18.86 -5.96 7.30
N ALA A 64 -19.78 -5.03 7.53
CA ALA A 64 -20.64 -4.99 8.70
C ALA A 64 -21.77 -6.02 8.60
N THR A 65 -22.14 -6.59 9.74
CA THR A 65 -23.44 -7.27 9.92
C THR A 65 -24.57 -6.25 10.04
N ASP A 66 -25.84 -6.65 9.88
CA ASP A 66 -26.98 -5.72 10.00
C ASP A 66 -27.05 -5.00 11.35
N ALA A 67 -26.66 -5.68 12.44
CA ALA A 67 -26.60 -5.10 13.77
C ALA A 67 -25.47 -4.05 13.90
N GLU A 68 -24.32 -4.35 13.31
CA GLU A 68 -23.20 -3.39 13.25
C GLU A 68 -23.56 -2.20 12.36
N ALA A 69 -24.22 -2.43 11.22
CA ALA A 69 -24.67 -1.36 10.33
C ALA A 69 -25.62 -0.40 11.06
N SER A 70 -26.58 -0.93 11.82
CA SER A 70 -27.48 -0.12 12.65
C SER A 70 -26.71 0.71 13.70
N THR A 71 -25.65 0.13 14.27
CA THR A 71 -24.78 0.82 15.24
C THR A 71 -23.96 1.93 14.57
N ILE A 72 -23.42 1.67 13.38
CA ILE A 72 -22.68 2.64 12.58
C ILE A 72 -23.60 3.81 12.23
N ASP A 73 -24.82 3.54 11.76
CA ASP A 73 -25.81 4.58 11.44
C ASP A 73 -26.12 5.47 12.66
N ALA A 74 -26.33 4.87 13.83
CA ALA A 74 -26.58 5.62 15.06
C ALA A 74 -25.39 6.52 15.45
N GLN A 75 -24.16 6.01 15.34
CA GLN A 75 -22.93 6.77 15.60
C GLN A 75 -22.77 7.94 14.62
N LEU A 76 -23.01 7.69 13.34
CA LEU A 76 -22.96 8.72 12.31
C LEU A 76 -23.99 9.81 12.60
N GLN A 77 -25.23 9.47 12.94
CA GLN A 77 -26.26 10.46 13.28
C GLN A 77 -25.93 11.31 14.51
N ALA A 78 -25.26 10.73 15.50
CA ALA A 78 -24.80 11.44 16.69
C ALA A 78 -23.58 12.35 16.44
N ALA A 79 -22.90 12.22 15.29
CA ALA A 79 -21.69 12.97 15.00
C ALA A 79 -21.97 14.48 14.75
N PRO A 80 -20.99 15.36 15.04
CA PRO A 80 -21.08 16.78 14.71
C PRO A 80 -21.44 17.02 13.24
N ALA A 81 -22.22 18.06 12.95
CA ALA A 81 -22.77 18.33 11.62
C ALA A 81 -21.69 18.36 10.52
N ARG A 82 -20.50 18.93 10.81
CA ARG A 82 -19.38 18.95 9.87
C ARG A 82 -18.89 17.55 9.49
N LEU A 83 -18.72 16.65 10.47
CA LEU A 83 -18.27 15.28 10.23
C LEU A 83 -19.34 14.46 9.51
N ARG A 84 -20.62 14.66 9.85
CA ARG A 84 -21.73 14.06 9.10
C ARG A 84 -21.74 14.49 7.63
N ARG A 85 -21.61 15.79 7.35
CA ARG A 85 -21.56 16.29 5.96
C ARG A 85 -20.36 15.73 5.19
N LEU A 86 -19.18 15.67 5.81
CA LEU A 86 -18.01 15.03 5.20
C LEU A 86 -18.23 13.52 4.97
N TRP A 87 -18.95 12.84 5.85
CA TRP A 87 -19.36 11.46 5.66
C TRP A 87 -20.44 11.29 4.57
N ASP A 88 -21.38 12.21 4.43
CA ASP A 88 -22.45 12.06 3.44
C ASP A 88 -21.96 12.39 2.02
N ASP A 89 -21.11 13.42 1.89
CA ASP A 89 -20.70 13.96 0.59
C ASP A 89 -19.53 13.20 -0.06
N SER A 90 -18.82 12.35 0.70
CA SER A 90 -17.70 11.56 0.17
C SER A 90 -18.12 10.12 -0.16
N THR A 91 -17.51 9.54 -1.19
CA THR A 91 -17.64 8.12 -1.53
C THR A 91 -16.50 7.27 -0.94
N VAL A 92 -15.37 7.90 -0.62
CA VAL A 92 -14.12 7.29 -0.17
C VAL A 92 -13.60 7.98 1.07
N LEU A 93 -13.21 7.17 2.06
CA LEU A 93 -12.48 7.59 3.23
C LEU A 93 -10.98 7.45 2.95
N ASP A 94 -10.21 8.46 3.33
CA ASP A 94 -8.75 8.39 3.33
C ASP A 94 -8.29 8.19 4.79
N THR A 95 -7.62 7.08 5.08
CA THR A 95 -7.17 6.72 6.42
C THR A 95 -6.08 7.63 6.95
N ASP A 96 -5.38 8.35 6.05
CA ASP A 96 -4.35 9.32 6.41
C ASP A 96 -4.93 10.72 6.66
N ALA A 97 -6.21 10.97 6.34
CA ALA A 97 -6.85 12.25 6.59
C ALA A 97 -7.07 12.50 8.10
N ALA A 98 -6.89 13.74 8.54
CA ALA A 98 -7.06 14.12 9.95
C ALA A 98 -8.48 13.83 10.48
N GLU A 99 -9.50 13.97 9.63
CA GLU A 99 -10.89 13.69 9.96
C GLU A 99 -11.17 12.20 10.16
N PHE A 100 -10.36 11.31 9.57
CA PHE A 100 -10.50 9.88 9.73
C PHE A 100 -10.16 9.41 11.15
N ALA A 101 -9.26 10.11 11.85
CA ALA A 101 -8.89 9.77 13.22
C ALA A 101 -10.11 9.80 14.17
N ALA A 102 -10.97 10.82 14.03
CA ALA A 102 -12.19 10.94 14.83
C ALA A 102 -13.21 9.84 14.51
N LEU A 103 -13.34 9.50 13.22
CA LEU A 103 -14.20 8.40 12.77
C LEU A 103 -13.71 7.04 13.29
N SER A 104 -12.42 6.76 13.13
CA SER A 104 -11.78 5.53 13.60
C SER A 104 -11.96 5.36 15.11
N ALA A 105 -11.76 6.43 15.89
CA ALA A 105 -12.00 6.40 17.33
C ALA A 105 -13.45 6.03 17.69
N GLY A 106 -14.44 6.53 16.95
CA GLY A 106 -15.85 6.17 17.13
C GLY A 106 -16.11 4.68 16.86
N PHE A 107 -15.52 4.13 15.80
CA PHE A 107 -15.61 2.70 15.48
C PHE A 107 -14.91 1.83 16.54
N VAL A 108 -13.72 2.23 17.00
CA VAL A 108 -13.00 1.51 18.07
C VAL A 108 -13.81 1.52 19.37
N ALA A 109 -14.47 2.63 19.70
CA ALA A 109 -15.34 2.71 20.88
C ALA A 109 -16.59 1.81 20.75
N ALA A 110 -17.16 1.69 19.54
CA ALA A 110 -18.36 0.91 19.29
C ALA A 110 -18.10 -0.60 19.16
N PHE A 111 -16.97 -1.01 18.55
CA PHE A 111 -16.73 -2.40 18.14
C PHE A 111 -15.44 -3.00 18.70
N GLY A 112 -14.61 -2.19 19.38
CA GLY A 112 -13.27 -2.59 19.79
C GLY A 112 -12.24 -2.50 18.66
N GLN A 113 -10.96 -2.51 19.02
CA GLN A 113 -9.87 -2.22 18.10
C GLN A 113 -9.74 -3.21 16.94
N SER A 114 -9.90 -4.52 17.21
CA SER A 114 -9.80 -5.55 16.16
C SER A 114 -10.91 -5.40 15.12
N ARG A 115 -12.16 -5.32 15.56
CA ARG A 115 -13.30 -5.26 14.64
C ARG A 115 -13.37 -3.94 13.89
N ALA A 116 -13.04 -2.82 14.55
CA ALA A 116 -12.89 -1.54 13.88
C ALA A 116 -11.79 -1.58 12.80
N GLY A 117 -10.66 -2.25 13.07
CA GLY A 117 -9.58 -2.44 12.11
C GLY A 117 -10.04 -3.21 10.87
N GLU A 118 -10.84 -4.27 11.04
CA GLU A 118 -11.41 -5.03 9.92
C GLU A 118 -12.40 -4.19 9.09
N LEU A 119 -13.33 -3.51 9.76
CA LEU A 119 -14.34 -2.68 9.09
C LEU A 119 -13.69 -1.53 8.31
N LEU A 120 -12.64 -0.92 8.88
CA LEU A 120 -11.99 0.27 8.35
C LEU A 120 -10.67 -0.01 7.60
N ALA A 121 -10.33 -1.27 7.32
CA ALA A 121 -9.11 -1.60 6.60
C ALA A 121 -9.10 -0.99 5.18
N PRO A 122 -8.08 -0.21 4.79
CA PRO A 122 -7.99 0.34 3.43
C PRO A 122 -7.85 -0.77 2.40
N GLU A 123 -8.29 -0.48 1.17
CA GLU A 123 -8.31 -1.44 0.06
C GLU A 123 -7.71 -0.89 -1.23
N MET A 124 -7.33 0.39 -1.27
CA MET A 124 -6.67 1.01 -2.42
C MET A 124 -5.76 2.20 -2.07
#